data_AF-A0A529XQU6-F1
#
_entry.id   AF-A0A529XQU6-F1
#
_cell.length_a   1.000
_cell.length_b   1.000
_cell.length_c   1.000
_cell.angle_alpha   90.00
_cell.angle_beta   90.00
_cell.angle_gamma   90.00
#
_symmetry.space_group_name_H-M   'P 1'
#
loop_
_entity.id
_entity.type
_entity.pdbx_description
1 polymer ?
#
loop_
_entity_poly.entity_id
_entity_poly.type
_entity_poly.pdbx_seq_one_letter_code
_entity_poly.pdbx_strand_id
1 'polypeptide(L)'
;MRVSIARAMVTKPRILLMDEPFAALDEITRFKLNNDLLELWQDERFTVVFVTHSVFESVFLSSRVVVMAARPGRVFGELPISAPYPRDEVFRTSPDYAALCRQASDVLVDAINST
;
A
#
# COMPACT_ATOMS: atom_id res chain seq x y z
N MET A 1 -10.72 9.70 -8.73
CA MET A 1 -10.46 8.91 -7.50
C MET A 1 -10.44 9.73 -6.21
N ARG A 2 -9.77 10.90 -6.15
CA ARG A 2 -9.72 11.78 -4.96
C ARG A 2 -11.09 12.09 -4.31
N VAL A 3 -12.09 12.43 -5.12
CA VAL A 3 -13.46 12.68 -4.66
C VAL A 3 -14.08 11.45 -3.98
N SER A 4 -13.74 10.24 -4.43
CA SER A 4 -14.24 9.01 -3.83
C SER A 4 -13.64 8.75 -2.45
N ILE A 5 -12.34 9.01 -2.26
CA ILE A 5 -11.67 8.93 -0.96
C ILE A 5 -12.29 9.96 -0.02
N ALA A 6 -12.40 11.22 -0.46
CA ALA A 6 -13.03 12.27 0.34
C ALA A 6 -14.47 11.91 0.75
N ARG A 7 -15.29 11.41 -0.20
CA ARG A 7 -16.65 10.96 0.07
C ARG A 7 -16.71 9.84 1.09
N ALA A 8 -15.79 8.88 1.03
CA ALA A 8 -15.71 7.82 2.02
C ALA A 8 -15.33 8.37 3.40
N MET A 9 -14.44 9.37 3.45
CA MET A 9 -13.97 9.95 4.71
C MET A 9 -14.99 10.85 5.41
N VAL A 10 -15.97 11.42 4.70
CA VAL A 10 -17.06 12.21 5.32
C VAL A 10 -17.83 11.42 6.37
N THR A 11 -17.95 10.10 6.21
CA THR A 11 -18.64 9.24 7.18
C THR A 11 -17.78 8.80 8.36
N LYS A 12 -16.51 9.25 8.44
CA LYS A 12 -15.52 8.85 9.45
C LYS A 12 -15.47 7.33 9.63
N PRO A 13 -15.16 6.58 8.56
CA PRO A 13 -15.26 5.13 8.58
C PRO A 13 -14.20 4.53 9.51
N ARG A 14 -14.56 3.45 10.21
CA ARG A 14 -13.57 2.65 10.95
C ARG A 14 -12.66 1.85 10.02
N ILE A 15 -13.17 1.49 8.84
CA ILE A 15 -12.47 0.70 7.82
C ILE A 15 -12.71 1.34 6.45
N LEU A 16 -11.61 1.64 5.74
CA LEU A 16 -11.60 2.12 4.36
C LEU A 16 -11.10 0.99 3.44
N LEU A 17 -11.95 0.55 2.51
CA LEU A 17 -11.61 -0.44 1.49
C LEU A 17 -11.34 0.25 0.16
N MET A 18 -10.24 -0.06 -0.50
CA MET A 18 -9.87 0.53 -1.79
C MET A 18 -9.42 -0.53 -2.78
N ASP A 19 -9.89 -0.43 -4.02
CA ASP A 19 -9.45 -1.29 -5.11
C ASP A 19 -8.73 -0.41 -6.15
N GLU A 20 -7.43 -0.68 -6.34
CA GLU A 20 -6.52 0.06 -7.24
C GLU A 20 -6.60 1.61 -7.10
N PRO A 21 -6.46 2.16 -5.88
CA PRO A 21 -6.73 3.58 -5.57
C PRO A 21 -5.90 4.62 -6.33
N PHE A 22 -4.77 4.20 -6.92
CA PHE A 22 -3.80 5.11 -7.52
C PHE A 22 -3.37 4.72 -8.94
N ALA A 23 -4.01 3.69 -9.52
CA ALA A 23 -3.65 3.17 -10.85
C ALA A 23 -3.83 4.22 -11.97
N ALA A 24 -4.86 5.07 -11.87
CA ALA A 24 -5.21 6.05 -12.90
C ALA A 24 -4.52 7.42 -12.76
N LEU A 25 -3.46 7.53 -11.95
CA LEU A 25 -2.79 8.80 -11.65
C LEU A 25 -1.40 8.87 -12.30
N ASP A 26 -0.95 10.08 -12.61
CA ASP A 26 0.46 10.33 -12.87
C ASP A 26 1.29 10.16 -11.59
N GLU A 27 2.60 9.98 -11.76
CA GLU A 27 3.52 9.66 -10.67
C GLU A 27 3.58 10.74 -9.58
N ILE A 28 3.62 12.02 -9.96
CA ILE A 28 3.67 13.15 -9.03
C ILE A 28 2.39 13.19 -8.18
N THR A 29 1.24 13.09 -8.85
CA THR A 29 -0.08 13.10 -8.21
C THR A 29 -0.28 11.90 -7.29
N ARG A 30 0.25 10.73 -7.65
CA ARG A 30 0.25 9.51 -6.84
C ARG A 30 1.09 9.71 -5.58
N PHE A 31 2.32 10.19 -5.69
CA PHE A 31 3.18 10.41 -4.51
C PHE A 31 2.55 11.36 -3.51
N LYS A 32 1.98 12.47 -4.01
CA LYS A 32 1.24 13.40 -3.16
C LYS A 32 0.10 12.70 -2.43
N LEU A 33 -0.73 11.93 -3.13
CA LEU A 33 -1.86 11.25 -2.50
C LEU A 33 -1.46 10.16 -1.52
N ASN A 34 -0.36 9.47 -1.76
CA ASN A 34 0.15 8.49 -0.81
C ASN A 34 0.53 9.18 0.51
N ASN A 35 1.18 10.34 0.43
CA ASN A 35 1.53 11.13 1.61
C ASN A 35 0.28 11.67 2.31
N ASP A 36 -0.66 12.26 1.56
CA ASP A 36 -1.93 12.78 2.09
C ASP A 36 -2.73 11.67 2.82
N LEU A 37 -2.77 10.46 2.26
CA LEU A 37 -3.46 9.32 2.88
C LEU A 37 -2.76 8.86 4.17
N LEU A 38 -1.43 8.83 4.17
CA LEU A 38 -0.61 8.48 5.35
C LEU A 38 -0.79 9.48 6.49
N GLU A 39 -0.83 10.77 6.17
CA GLU A 39 -1.09 11.84 7.14
C GLU A 39 -2.50 11.69 7.73
N LEU A 40 -3.52 11.58 6.86
CA LEU A 40 -4.90 11.39 7.31
C LEU A 40 -5.09 10.13 8.16
N TRP A 41 -4.42 9.03 7.80
CA TRP A 41 -4.42 7.80 8.59
C TRP A 41 -3.75 7.98 9.96
N GLN A 42 -2.69 8.78 10.03
CA GLN A 42 -2.03 9.09 11.31
C GLN A 42 -2.92 9.93 12.23
N ASP A 43 -3.71 10.83 11.67
CA ASP A 43 -4.60 11.71 12.43
C ASP A 43 -5.87 10.99 12.90
N GLU A 44 -6.54 10.28 11.99
CA GLU A 44 -7.88 9.71 12.24
C GLU A 44 -7.85 8.24 12.68
N ARG A 45 -6.69 7.56 12.56
CA ARG A 45 -6.45 6.18 13.04
C ARG A 45 -7.47 5.13 12.56
N PHE A 46 -8.02 5.28 11.36
CA PHE A 46 -8.87 4.27 10.72
C PHE A 46 -8.05 3.09 10.19
N THR A 47 -8.70 1.98 9.86
CA THR A 47 -8.05 0.84 9.19
C THR A 47 -8.18 0.98 7.67
N VAL A 48 -7.09 0.77 6.94
CA VAL A 48 -7.10 0.76 5.47
C VAL A 48 -6.79 -0.65 4.97
N VAL A 49 -7.62 -1.16 4.08
CA VAL A 49 -7.32 -2.35 3.29
C VAL A 49 -7.42 -1.96 1.83
N PHE A 50 -6.34 -2.16 1.09
CA PHE A 50 -6.33 -1.83 -0.32
C PHE A 50 -5.66 -2.92 -1.14
N VAL A 51 -6.12 -3.03 -2.39
CA VAL A 51 -5.52 -3.88 -3.41
C VAL A 51 -4.77 -2.98 -4.38
N THR A 52 -3.53 -3.34 -4.68
CA THR A 52 -2.68 -2.66 -5.66
C THR A 52 -1.80 -3.69 -6.37
N HIS A 53 -1.49 -3.41 -7.62
CA HIS A 53 -0.45 -4.11 -8.37
C HIS A 53 0.94 -3.48 -8.19
N SER A 54 1.06 -2.38 -7.43
CA SER A 54 2.31 -1.67 -7.20
C SER A 54 2.98 -2.10 -5.90
N VAL A 55 4.15 -2.75 -6.03
CA VAL A 55 5.00 -3.13 -4.89
C VAL A 55 5.39 -1.90 -4.07
N PHE A 56 5.77 -0.81 -4.71
CA PHE A 56 6.17 0.44 -4.04
C PHE A 56 5.04 1.04 -3.20
N GLU A 57 3.82 1.09 -3.74
CA GLU A 57 2.66 1.57 -2.98
C GLU A 57 2.38 0.68 -1.78
N SER A 58 2.41 -0.64 -1.98
CA SER A 58 2.13 -1.63 -0.94
C SER A 58 3.09 -1.47 0.26
N VAL A 59 4.39 -1.33 -0.01
CA VAL A 59 5.42 -1.17 1.04
C VAL A 59 5.34 0.20 1.69
N PHE A 60 5.11 1.27 0.93
CA PHE A 60 5.09 2.62 1.48
C PHE A 60 3.91 2.83 2.45
N LEU A 61 2.71 2.42 2.03
CA LEU A 61 1.47 2.70 2.76
C LEU A 61 1.15 1.68 3.86
N SER A 62 1.61 0.44 3.74
CA SER A 62 1.10 -0.66 4.58
C SER A 62 2.03 -1.02 5.72
N SER A 63 1.47 -1.41 6.86
CA SER A 63 2.19 -2.11 7.93
C SER A 63 2.32 -3.61 7.65
N ARG A 64 1.43 -4.16 6.82
CA ARG A 64 1.36 -5.58 6.44
C ARG A 64 0.97 -5.69 4.98
N VAL A 65 1.69 -6.51 4.21
CA VAL A 65 1.38 -6.80 2.81
C VAL A 65 1.03 -8.28 2.70
N VAL A 66 -0.16 -8.58 2.18
CA VAL A 66 -0.59 -9.96 1.89
C VAL A 66 -0.45 -10.19 0.39
N VAL A 67 0.36 -11.18 0.02
CA VAL A 67 0.59 -11.55 -1.38
C VAL A 67 -0.36 -12.68 -1.76
N MET A 68 -1.07 -12.50 -2.86
CA MET A 68 -2.01 -13.47 -3.41
C MET A 68 -1.35 -14.24 -4.55
N ALA A 69 -1.45 -15.57 -4.55
CA ALA A 69 -1.10 -16.39 -5.71
C ALA A 69 -2.21 -16.32 -6.77
N ALA A 70 -1.82 -16.43 -8.03
CA ALA A 70 -2.76 -16.58 -9.12
C ALA A 70 -3.35 -18.00 -9.12
N ARG A 71 -4.64 -18.12 -9.44
CA ARG A 71 -5.33 -19.36 -9.88
C ARG A 71 -4.92 -20.66 -9.14
N PRO A 72 -5.64 -21.09 -8.08
CA PRO A 72 -6.77 -20.43 -7.44
C PRO A 72 -6.31 -19.27 -6.55
N GLY A 73 -7.14 -18.23 -6.41
CA GLY A 73 -6.83 -17.07 -5.56
C GLY A 73 -6.67 -17.47 -4.10
N ARG A 74 -5.43 -17.59 -3.65
CA ARG A 74 -5.06 -18.00 -2.29
C ARG A 74 -3.98 -17.08 -1.74
N VAL A 75 -3.94 -16.93 -0.42
CA VAL A 75 -2.83 -16.26 0.23
C VAL A 75 -1.57 -17.09 0.01
N PHE A 76 -0.57 -16.48 -0.62
CA PHE A 76 0.74 -17.08 -0.85
C PHE A 76 1.67 -16.82 0.33
N GLY A 77 1.68 -15.57 0.80
CA GLY A 77 2.53 -15.15 1.89
C GLY A 77 2.09 -13.83 2.49
N GLU A 78 2.65 -13.52 3.65
CA GLU A 78 2.48 -12.26 4.34
C GLU A 78 3.85 -11.65 4.62
N LEU A 79 3.99 -10.36 4.35
CA LEU A 79 5.19 -9.58 4.61
C LEU A 79 4.87 -8.48 5.64
N PRO A 80 5.41 -8.55 6.87
CA PRO A 80 5.35 -7.45 7.80
C PRO A 80 6.31 -6.32 7.38
N ILE A 81 5.81 -5.09 7.28
CA ILE A 81 6.62 -3.92 6.94
C ILE A 81 7.06 -3.24 8.23
N SER A 82 8.20 -3.67 8.76
CA SER A 82 8.78 -3.17 10.02
C SER A 82 9.52 -1.84 9.84
N ALA A 83 8.90 -0.88 9.15
CA ALA A 83 9.41 0.47 9.00
C ALA A 83 8.62 1.43 9.90
N PRO A 84 9.30 2.27 10.71
CA PRO A 84 8.63 3.20 11.62
C PRO A 84 7.84 4.27 10.86
N TYR A 85 6.83 4.82 11.52
CA TYR A 85 6.15 6.05 11.09
C TYR A 85 6.78 7.25 11.82
N PRO A 86 6.85 8.44 11.21
CA PRO A 86 6.29 8.80 9.90
C PRO A 86 7.11 8.25 8.72
N ARG A 87 6.41 7.83 7.66
CA ARG A 87 7.02 7.45 6.39
C ARG A 87 6.89 8.61 5.43
N ASP A 88 8.02 9.23 5.13
CA ASP A 88 8.11 10.43 4.32
C ASP A 88 9.06 10.20 3.12
N GLU A 89 9.49 11.29 2.48
CA GLU A 89 10.42 11.25 1.35
C GLU A 89 11.80 10.68 1.73
N VAL A 90 12.25 10.89 2.97
CA VAL A 90 13.51 10.32 3.47
C VAL A 90 13.40 8.80 3.54
N PHE A 91 12.28 8.28 4.04
CA PHE A 91 12.04 6.84 4.02
C PHE A 91 11.96 6.30 2.59
N ARG A 92 11.25 6.98 1.68
CA ARG A 92 11.06 6.54 0.29
C ARG A 92 12.36 6.44 -0.52
N THR A 93 13.39 7.19 -0.13
CA THR A 93 14.73 7.15 -0.73
C THR A 93 15.74 6.33 0.07
N SER A 94 15.32 5.74 1.19
CA SER A 94 16.20 5.00 2.08
C SER A 94 16.58 3.61 1.53
N PRO A 95 17.76 3.08 1.91
CA PRO A 95 18.13 1.69 1.63
C PRO A 95 17.14 0.68 2.20
N ASP A 96 16.56 0.95 3.37
CA ASP A 96 15.61 0.05 4.04
C ASP A 96 14.33 -0.11 3.23
N TYR A 97 13.78 0.99 2.70
CA TYR A 97 12.62 0.94 1.81
C TYR A 97 12.93 0.16 0.53
N ALA A 98 14.11 0.36 -0.06
CA ALA A 98 14.54 -0.39 -1.24
C ALA A 98 14.68 -1.90 -0.95
N ALA A 99 15.17 -2.27 0.23
CA ALA A 99 15.27 -3.65 0.67
C ALA A 99 13.88 -4.29 0.86
N LEU A 100 12.95 -3.58 1.49
CA LEU A 100 11.56 -4.03 1.67
C LEU A 100 10.83 -4.19 0.33
N CYS A 101 11.01 -3.26 -0.60
CA CYS A 101 10.47 -3.37 -1.96
C CYS A 101 11.02 -4.59 -2.69
N ARG A 102 12.32 -4.86 -2.56
CA ARG A 102 12.94 -6.05 -3.15
C ARG A 102 12.33 -7.32 -2.56
N GLN A 103 12.23 -7.43 -1.25
CA GLN A 103 11.62 -8.57 -0.58
C GLN A 103 10.16 -8.79 -1.01
N ALA A 104 9.37 -7.72 -1.08
CA ALA A 104 7.98 -7.79 -1.55
C ALA A 104 7.89 -8.24 -3.02
N SER A 105 8.79 -7.75 -3.87
CA SER A 105 8.89 -8.17 -5.28
C SER A 105 9.26 -9.65 -5.41
N ASP A 106 10.21 -10.14 -4.62
CA ASP A 106 10.65 -11.54 -4.65
C ASP A 106 9.49 -12.48 -4.27
N VAL A 107 8.77 -12.17 -3.19
CA VAL A 107 7.59 -12.95 -2.77
C VAL A 107 6.48 -12.92 -3.82
N LEU A 108 6.28 -11.78 -4.49
CA LEU A 108 5.30 -11.67 -5.57
C LEU A 108 5.69 -12.51 -6.79
N VAL A 109 6.96 -12.51 -7.17
CA VAL A 109 7.48 -13.35 -8.27
C VAL A 109 7.32 -14.83 -7.94
N ASP A 110 7.66 -15.24 -6.73
CA ASP A 110 7.46 -16.62 -6.27
C ASP A 110 5.98 -17.01 -6.30
N ALA A 111 5.09 -16.10 -5.89
CA ALA A 111 3.65 -16.32 -5.94
C ALA A 111 3.15 -16.53 -7.38
N ILE A 112 3.64 -15.74 -8.34
CA ILE A 112 3.30 -15.87 -9.76
C ILE A 112 3.79 -17.21 -10.32
N ASN A 113 5.02 -17.61 -9.98
CA ASN A 113 5.65 -18.83 -10.47
C ASN A 113 5.16 -20.12 -9.76
N SER A 114 4.45 -19.99 -8.64
CA SER A 114 3.85 -21.11 -7.90
C SER A 114 2.52 -21.63 -8.48
N THR A 115 2.12 -21.08 -9.63
CA THR A 115 0.90 -21.41 -10.39
C THR A 115 1.16 -22.51 -11.41
#